data_AF-A0A1C4SEI6-F1
#
_entry.id   AF-A0A1C4SEI6-F1
#
_cell.length_a   1.000
_cell.length_b   1.000
_cell.length_c   1.000
_cell.angle_alpha   90.00
_cell.angle_beta   90.00
_cell.angle_gamma   90.00
#
_symmetry.space_group_name_H-M   'P 1'
#
loop_
_entity.id
_entity.type
_entity.pdbx_description
1 polymer ?
#
loop_
_entity_poly.entity_id
_entity_poly.type
_entity_poly.pdbx_seq_one_letter_code
_entity_poly.pdbx_strand_id
1 'polypeptide(L)'
;MSVTRPNEPHTPDRAYARARDRRAWYLRLAEEQPIVATGCPESDCDPGPVHAHDVYCRSHDRLLPFSTSAPSRTRWFVINLLRAAVCGTFTLCAQTSSPLPVTLLAVVTGAVVLGLPLRHYPVGRAAAVGLWALTWVVYALAALTGTHGHRIIGTVVLAAVTLAWLGWTGAKVMERADDGRSRRARRPQVPDRSAGRAAGVIASGLAAVPAALVLSLLLARGPSDWLLRLPAVRGWLLVAAAGGLAGALLTALLAGAVDGWGLVALRTRQLRVPGRPAVLRWKAVDRRWHGSPPRTFGGRVQALVLELRHQSVTAALRCAAFAVNILRLTGHHAAQAAVRLANLVFRQTVVLLRRARTALLCAGQLLGRAARMLATTAPHGGRVILLPTAALALATCLVPPLAWQITVYLTRGGPVRLGLALLCALACMLLWTAGWAAFTGEPFARTRDSALHSASNTLPRLVLLTTVGGWVLGLPGTFGHGRIHVGWLTLTLTALILVFLVRTRPDRKPASDA
;
A
#
# COMPACT_ATOMS: atom_id res chain seq x y z
N MET A 1 39.18 30.16 -25.06
CA MET A 1 39.51 28.79 -25.50
C MET A 1 38.43 27.84 -25.00
N SER A 2 37.38 27.64 -25.79
CA SER A 2 36.29 26.71 -25.50
C SER A 2 36.74 25.30 -25.89
N VAL A 3 37.03 24.46 -24.90
CA VAL A 3 37.29 23.03 -25.11
C VAL A 3 35.99 22.39 -25.61
N THR A 4 35.90 22.21 -26.93
CA THR A 4 34.89 21.37 -27.57
C THR A 4 35.12 19.94 -27.11
N ARG A 5 34.37 19.52 -26.08
CA ARG A 5 34.31 18.10 -25.72
C ARG A 5 33.84 17.34 -26.97
N PRO A 6 34.53 16.25 -27.34
CA PRO A 6 34.09 15.42 -28.45
C PRO A 6 32.63 15.02 -28.21
N ASN A 7 31.81 15.18 -29.25
CA ASN A 7 30.40 14.79 -29.29
C ASN A 7 30.29 13.34 -28.80
N GLU A 8 30.06 13.15 -27.50
CA GLU A 8 29.57 11.88 -26.99
C GLU A 8 28.31 11.59 -27.80
N PRO A 9 28.23 10.45 -28.49
CA PRO A 9 27.09 10.13 -29.33
C PRO A 9 25.86 10.30 -28.44
N HIS A 10 24.98 11.25 -28.80
CA HIS A 10 23.71 11.49 -28.13
C HIS A 10 22.98 10.15 -28.05
N THR A 11 23.17 9.44 -26.95
CA THR A 11 22.55 8.14 -26.76
C THR A 11 21.07 8.44 -26.66
N PRO A 12 20.24 7.88 -27.56
CA PRO A 12 18.82 8.19 -27.61
C PRO A 12 18.21 7.91 -26.25
N ASP A 13 17.50 8.91 -25.75
CA ASP A 13 16.56 9.01 -24.63
C ASP A 13 16.09 7.66 -24.02
N ARG A 14 17.02 6.93 -23.39
CA ARG A 14 16.73 5.67 -22.70
C ARG A 14 16.66 5.97 -21.22
N ALA A 15 15.45 5.90 -20.68
CA ALA A 15 15.26 5.81 -19.24
C ALA A 15 15.92 4.51 -18.76
N TYR A 16 17.11 4.62 -18.19
CA TYR A 16 17.72 3.49 -17.51
C TYR A 16 16.96 3.29 -16.19
N ALA A 17 16.16 2.24 -16.08
CA ALA A 17 15.91 1.69 -14.76
C ALA A 17 17.31 1.40 -14.18
N ARG A 18 17.62 1.85 -12.96
CA ARG A 18 18.91 1.53 -12.32
C ARG A 18 19.14 0.03 -12.51
N ALA A 19 20.15 -0.34 -13.30
CA ALA A 19 20.41 -1.74 -13.70
C ALA A 19 20.64 -2.70 -12.51
N ARG A 20 20.64 -2.16 -11.29
CA ARG A 20 20.82 -2.86 -10.01
C ARG A 20 19.54 -3.00 -9.17
N ASP A 21 18.38 -2.47 -9.57
CA ASP A 21 17.16 -2.68 -8.80
C ASP A 21 16.62 -4.11 -9.04
N ARG A 22 16.98 -5.03 -8.14
CA ARG A 22 16.59 -6.45 -8.17
C ARG A 22 15.18 -6.71 -7.64
N ARG A 23 14.43 -5.66 -7.25
CA ARG A 23 13.06 -5.82 -6.75
C ARG A 23 12.15 -6.36 -7.86
N ALA A 24 11.16 -7.16 -7.48
CA ALA A 24 10.17 -7.67 -8.41
C ALA A 24 9.46 -6.52 -9.14
N TRP A 25 9.07 -6.73 -10.40
CA TRP A 25 8.51 -5.67 -11.25
C TRP A 25 7.30 -4.98 -10.62
N TYR A 26 6.41 -5.70 -9.95
CA TYR A 26 5.21 -5.13 -9.33
C TYR A 26 5.51 -4.22 -8.13
N LEU A 27 6.66 -4.38 -7.46
CA LEU A 27 7.11 -3.48 -6.40
C LEU A 27 7.70 -2.18 -6.95
N ARG A 28 8.07 -2.15 -8.23
CA ARG A 28 8.62 -0.97 -8.90
C ARG A 28 7.51 -0.07 -9.48
N LEU A 29 6.27 -0.55 -9.57
CA LEU A 29 5.13 0.26 -9.99
C LEU A 29 5.02 1.54 -9.18
N ALA A 30 4.98 2.68 -9.86
CA ALA A 30 4.94 4.03 -9.29
C ALA A 30 6.14 4.42 -8.39
N GLU A 31 7.23 3.64 -8.42
CA GLU A 31 8.49 3.95 -7.74
C GLU A 31 9.68 4.03 -8.72
N GLU A 32 9.41 3.91 -10.03
CA GLU A 32 10.43 4.10 -11.06
C GLU A 32 10.93 5.54 -11.03
N GLN A 33 12.24 5.71 -10.79
CA GLN A 33 12.90 7.00 -10.88
C GLN A 33 13.53 7.14 -12.27
N PRO A 34 12.96 7.95 -13.18
CA PRO A 34 13.58 8.19 -14.47
C PRO A 34 14.90 8.95 -14.25
N ILE A 35 16.01 8.40 -14.77
CA ILE A 35 17.36 8.90 -14.49
C ILE A 35 17.72 10.12 -15.36
N VAL A 36 17.10 10.28 -16.53
CA VAL A 36 17.36 11.41 -17.44
C VAL A 36 16.07 11.72 -18.22
N ALA A 37 15.66 12.99 -18.25
CA ALA A 37 14.79 13.53 -19.29
C ALA A 37 15.69 14.29 -20.24
N THR A 38 15.93 13.78 -21.45
CA THR A 38 16.61 14.60 -22.45
C THR A 38 15.64 15.70 -22.89
N GLY A 39 16.11 16.94 -22.96
CA GLY A 39 15.36 18.03 -23.57
C GLY A 39 15.02 17.73 -25.04
N CYS A 40 14.31 18.64 -25.69
CA CYS A 40 14.11 18.51 -27.12
C CYS A 40 15.45 18.77 -27.87
N PRO A 41 15.60 18.32 -29.13
CA PRO A 41 16.87 18.37 -29.86
C PRO A 41 17.27 19.79 -30.34
N GLU A 42 16.55 20.83 -29.92
CA GLU A 42 16.88 22.21 -30.23
C GLU A 42 18.02 22.70 -29.34
N SER A 43 18.95 23.46 -29.92
CA SER A 43 20.21 23.86 -29.26
C SER A 43 20.03 24.77 -28.04
N ASP A 44 18.90 25.47 -27.97
CA ASP A 44 18.50 26.39 -26.90
C ASP A 44 17.50 25.76 -25.91
N CYS A 45 17.26 24.44 -25.97
CA CYS A 45 16.36 23.77 -25.04
C CYS A 45 17.00 23.64 -23.65
N ASP A 46 16.43 24.32 -22.66
CA ASP A 46 16.71 24.05 -21.26
C ASP A 46 16.05 22.71 -20.84
N PRO A 47 16.82 21.67 -20.46
CA PRO A 47 16.26 20.41 -19.99
C PRO A 47 15.75 20.48 -18.54
N GLY A 48 16.16 21.48 -17.75
CA GLY A 48 15.78 21.65 -16.34
C GLY A 48 14.28 21.59 -16.06
N PRO A 49 13.40 22.27 -16.83
CA PRO A 49 11.96 22.26 -16.60
C PRO A 49 11.22 21.06 -17.21
N VAL A 50 11.90 20.17 -17.95
CA VAL A 50 11.25 19.03 -18.63
C VAL A 50 11.16 17.84 -17.67
N HIS A 51 9.93 17.44 -17.36
CA HIS A 51 9.69 16.25 -16.56
C HIS A 51 9.56 15.00 -17.44
N ALA A 52 9.85 13.81 -16.87
CA ALA A 52 9.79 12.55 -17.60
C ALA A 52 8.38 12.20 -18.12
N HIS A 53 7.33 12.70 -17.48
CA HIS A 53 5.95 12.51 -17.95
C HIS A 53 5.48 13.57 -18.96
N ASP A 54 6.30 14.60 -19.24
CA ASP A 54 5.95 15.63 -20.21
C ASP A 54 5.95 15.07 -21.63
N VAL A 55 4.86 15.27 -22.36
CA VAL A 55 4.72 14.85 -23.77
C VAL A 55 5.21 15.94 -24.72
N TYR A 56 5.17 17.20 -24.30
CA TYR A 56 5.64 18.36 -25.04
C TYR A 56 6.80 19.05 -24.32
N CYS A 57 7.75 19.57 -25.09
CA CYS A 57 8.76 20.49 -24.59
C CYS A 57 8.11 21.84 -24.28
N ARG A 58 8.35 22.37 -23.08
CA ARG A 58 7.78 23.64 -22.62
C ARG A 58 8.31 24.87 -23.35
N SER A 59 9.53 24.80 -23.87
CA SER A 59 10.19 25.94 -24.53
C SER A 59 9.85 26.03 -26.02
N HIS A 60 9.66 24.89 -26.68
CA HIS A 60 9.53 24.82 -28.15
C HIS A 60 8.22 24.21 -28.65
N ASP A 61 7.32 23.82 -27.75
CA ASP A 61 6.03 23.15 -28.05
C ASP A 61 6.16 21.90 -28.96
N ARG A 62 7.33 21.26 -28.92
CA ARG A 62 7.64 20.05 -29.69
C ARG A 62 7.19 18.81 -28.95
N LEU A 63 6.59 17.89 -29.69
CA LEU A 63 6.17 16.59 -29.19
C LEU A 63 7.42 15.73 -28.94
N LEU A 64 7.82 15.56 -27.68
CA LEU A 64 9.10 14.96 -27.28
C LEU A 64 9.35 13.54 -27.85
N PRO A 65 8.38 12.59 -27.81
CA PRO A 65 8.58 11.25 -28.39
C PRO A 65 8.88 11.25 -29.88
N PHE A 66 8.54 12.37 -30.52
CA PHE A 66 8.69 12.63 -31.93
C PHE A 66 9.52 13.92 -32.08
N SER A 67 10.51 14.19 -31.25
CA SER A 67 11.37 15.36 -31.46
C SER A 67 12.67 14.87 -32.09
N THR A 68 12.96 15.32 -33.31
CA THR A 68 14.23 15.05 -34.00
C THR A 68 14.76 16.37 -34.54
N SER A 69 16.08 16.54 -34.57
CA SER A 69 16.73 17.77 -35.08
C SER A 69 16.41 18.00 -36.56
N ALA A 70 16.28 16.92 -37.34
CA ALA A 70 15.80 16.96 -38.72
C ALA A 70 14.47 16.18 -38.86
N PRO A 71 13.38 16.80 -39.35
CA PRO A 71 12.15 16.08 -39.66
C PRO A 71 12.35 15.23 -40.92
N SER A 72 12.32 13.91 -40.80
CA SER A 72 12.40 13.00 -41.95
C SER A 72 11.09 13.03 -42.76
N ARG A 73 11.20 12.96 -44.11
CA ARG A 73 10.03 12.87 -45.01
C ARG A 73 9.12 11.70 -44.66
N THR A 74 9.70 10.56 -44.31
CA THR A 74 8.98 9.35 -43.86
C THR A 74 8.09 9.64 -42.66
N ARG A 75 8.54 10.46 -41.72
CA ARG A 75 7.77 10.78 -40.52
C ARG A 75 6.61 11.73 -40.79
N TRP A 76 6.82 12.72 -41.66
CA TRP A 76 5.72 13.56 -42.15
C TRP A 76 4.66 12.72 -42.87
N PHE A 77 5.09 11.79 -43.71
CA PHE A 77 4.19 10.84 -44.37
C PHE A 77 3.39 10.01 -43.35
N VAL A 78 4.04 9.45 -42.32
CA VAL A 78 3.35 8.68 -41.26
C VAL A 78 2.34 9.53 -40.50
N ILE A 79 2.68 10.76 -40.13
CA ILE A 79 1.75 11.66 -39.42
C ILE A 79 0.52 11.97 -40.28
N ASN A 80 0.73 12.26 -41.56
CA ASN A 80 -0.38 12.53 -42.48
C ASN A 80 -1.22 11.28 -42.75
N LEU A 81 -0.58 10.10 -42.84
CA LEU A 81 -1.29 8.82 -42.95
C LEU A 81 -2.16 8.55 -41.71
N LEU A 82 -1.65 8.84 -40.51
CA LEU A 82 -2.44 8.73 -39.27
C LEU A 82 -3.62 9.70 -39.25
N ARG A 83 -3.44 10.96 -39.69
CA ARG A 83 -4.54 11.92 -39.82
C ARG A 83 -5.59 11.43 -40.82
N ALA A 84 -5.16 10.94 -41.97
CA ALA A 84 -6.05 10.36 -42.98
C ALA A 84 -6.80 9.13 -42.44
N ALA A 85 -6.13 8.25 -41.69
CA ALA A 85 -6.74 7.10 -41.05
C ALA A 85 -7.83 7.52 -40.03
N VAL A 86 -7.56 8.54 -39.20
CA VAL A 86 -8.56 9.09 -38.27
C VAL A 86 -9.78 9.61 -39.04
N CYS A 87 -9.58 10.42 -40.07
CA CYS A 87 -10.68 10.88 -40.93
C CYS A 87 -11.45 9.70 -41.56
N GLY A 88 -10.73 8.71 -42.10
CA GLY A 88 -11.30 7.51 -42.70
C GLY A 88 -12.14 6.69 -41.73
N THR A 89 -11.76 6.60 -40.45
CA THR A 89 -12.58 5.90 -39.44
C THR A 89 -13.93 6.57 -39.18
N PHE A 90 -13.99 7.91 -39.17
CA PHE A 90 -15.26 8.63 -39.07
C PHE A 90 -16.11 8.47 -40.33
N THR A 91 -15.50 8.49 -41.51
CA THR A 91 -16.19 8.19 -42.78
C THR A 91 -16.77 6.78 -42.78
N LEU A 92 -15.97 5.78 -42.39
CA LEU A 92 -16.39 4.38 -42.31
C LEU A 92 -17.53 4.20 -41.30
N CYS A 93 -17.44 4.86 -40.14
CA CYS A 93 -18.50 4.89 -39.13
C CYS A 93 -19.82 5.43 -39.69
N ALA A 94 -19.78 6.54 -40.44
CA ALA A 94 -20.98 7.13 -41.02
C ALA A 94 -21.59 6.28 -42.14
N GLN A 95 -20.74 5.67 -42.98
CA GLN A 95 -21.19 4.80 -44.08
C GLN A 95 -21.80 3.49 -43.58
N THR A 96 -21.19 2.87 -42.56
CA THR A 96 -21.67 1.61 -41.98
C THR A 96 -22.76 1.78 -40.92
N SER A 97 -22.98 3.02 -40.46
CA SER A 97 -23.81 3.33 -39.28
C SER A 97 -23.42 2.52 -38.03
N SER A 98 -22.18 2.03 -37.97
CA SER A 98 -21.66 1.20 -36.89
C SER A 98 -20.75 2.03 -35.99
N PRO A 99 -20.89 1.95 -34.65
CA PRO A 99 -20.00 2.64 -33.72
C PRO A 99 -18.61 1.98 -33.62
N LEU A 100 -18.44 0.78 -34.18
CA LEU A 100 -17.23 -0.04 -34.01
C LEU A 100 -15.93 0.66 -34.47
N PRO A 101 -15.87 1.34 -35.65
CA PRO A 101 -14.65 2.05 -36.07
C PRO A 101 -14.21 3.14 -35.07
N VAL A 102 -15.17 3.89 -34.52
CA VAL A 102 -14.89 4.94 -33.52
C VAL A 102 -14.49 4.34 -32.18
N THR A 103 -15.11 3.22 -31.78
CA THR A 103 -14.69 2.47 -30.59
C THR A 103 -13.24 2.00 -30.71
N LEU A 104 -12.86 1.38 -31.83
CA LEU A 104 -11.47 0.94 -32.08
C LEU A 104 -10.50 2.13 -32.06
N LEU A 105 -10.86 3.25 -32.69
CA LEU A 105 -10.06 4.47 -32.65
C LEU A 105 -9.87 4.96 -31.21
N ALA A 106 -10.93 4.97 -30.40
CA ALA A 106 -10.88 5.39 -29.00
C ALA A 106 -10.05 4.42 -28.13
N VAL A 107 -10.11 3.10 -28.39
CA VAL A 107 -9.26 2.09 -27.72
C VAL A 107 -7.79 2.38 -27.99
N VAL A 108 -7.42 2.58 -29.26
CA VAL A 108 -6.04 2.89 -29.66
C VAL A 108 -5.60 4.24 -29.08
N THR A 109 -6.47 5.25 -29.12
CA THR A 109 -6.21 6.57 -28.54
C THR A 109 -5.96 6.47 -27.03
N GLY A 110 -6.76 5.71 -26.29
CA GLY A 110 -6.55 5.46 -24.87
C GLY A 110 -5.19 4.82 -24.59
N ALA A 111 -4.77 3.82 -25.38
CA ALA A 111 -3.44 3.21 -25.26
C ALA A 111 -2.30 4.22 -25.51
N VAL A 112 -2.47 5.12 -26.48
CA VAL A 112 -1.50 6.18 -26.79
C VAL A 112 -1.45 7.23 -25.67
N VAL A 113 -2.60 7.70 -25.18
CA VAL A 113 -2.69 8.69 -24.08
C VAL A 113 -2.12 8.13 -22.78
N LEU A 114 -2.29 6.84 -22.51
CA LEU A 114 -1.67 6.17 -21.36
C LEU A 114 -0.17 5.94 -21.56
N GLY A 115 0.23 5.51 -22.75
CA GLY A 115 1.59 5.06 -23.03
C GLY A 115 2.61 6.18 -23.26
N LEU A 116 2.24 7.27 -23.91
CA LEU A 116 3.17 8.35 -24.27
C LEU A 116 3.74 9.10 -23.05
N PRO A 117 2.93 9.51 -22.04
CA PRO A 117 3.46 10.11 -20.82
C PRO A 117 4.35 9.13 -20.04
N LEU A 118 4.06 7.82 -20.13
CA LEU A 118 4.80 6.78 -19.42
C LEU A 118 6.03 6.25 -20.20
N ARG A 119 6.49 6.92 -21.26
CA ARG A 119 7.59 6.41 -22.11
C ARG A 119 8.89 6.12 -21.35
N HIS A 120 9.15 6.85 -20.27
CA HIS A 120 10.32 6.70 -19.40
C HIS A 120 10.06 5.79 -18.18
N TYR A 121 8.85 5.25 -18.06
CA TYR A 121 8.39 4.38 -16.98
C TYR A 121 8.04 3.01 -17.57
N PRO A 122 9.02 2.13 -17.88
CA PRO A 122 8.77 0.92 -18.65
C PRO A 122 7.78 -0.03 -17.96
N VAL A 123 7.89 -0.21 -16.64
CA VAL A 123 6.93 -1.03 -15.88
C VAL A 123 5.58 -0.33 -15.80
N GLY A 124 5.57 0.99 -15.53
CA GLY A 124 4.33 1.77 -15.51
C GLY A 124 3.57 1.72 -16.84
N ARG A 125 4.28 1.88 -17.96
CA ARG A 125 3.73 1.83 -19.32
C ARG A 125 3.16 0.46 -19.65
N ALA A 126 3.92 -0.60 -19.40
CA ALA A 126 3.46 -1.97 -19.65
C ALA A 126 2.21 -2.29 -18.82
N ALA A 127 2.19 -1.90 -17.55
CA ALA A 127 1.03 -2.09 -16.68
C ALA A 127 -0.18 -1.26 -17.12
N ALA A 128 0.00 0.02 -17.48
CA ALA A 128 -1.10 0.88 -17.92
C ALA A 128 -1.74 0.38 -19.22
N VAL A 129 -0.93 0.04 -20.23
CA VAL A 129 -1.42 -0.47 -21.52
C VAL A 129 -1.99 -1.88 -21.36
N GLY A 130 -1.34 -2.74 -20.58
CA GLY A 130 -1.84 -4.09 -20.29
C GLY A 130 -3.15 -4.08 -19.54
N LEU A 131 -3.30 -3.21 -18.53
CA LEU A 131 -4.55 -3.03 -17.78
C LEU A 131 -5.66 -2.47 -18.68
N TRP A 132 -5.35 -1.51 -19.56
CA TRP A 132 -6.31 -1.00 -20.54
C TRP A 132 -6.77 -2.08 -21.53
N ALA A 133 -5.86 -2.90 -22.05
CA ALA A 133 -6.22 -4.03 -22.89
C ALA A 133 -7.10 -5.05 -22.12
N LEU A 134 -6.75 -5.33 -20.86
CA LEU A 134 -7.51 -6.24 -20.02
C LEU A 134 -8.93 -5.72 -19.75
N THR A 135 -9.12 -4.42 -19.47
CA THR A 135 -10.47 -3.86 -19.27
C THR A 135 -11.32 -3.98 -20.53
N TRP A 136 -10.73 -3.83 -21.72
CA TRP A 136 -11.43 -4.06 -22.99
C TRP A 136 -11.77 -5.52 -23.23
N VAL A 137 -10.89 -6.46 -22.91
CA VAL A 137 -11.19 -7.90 -22.99
C VAL A 137 -12.33 -8.25 -22.04
N VAL A 138 -12.29 -7.75 -20.80
CA VAL A 138 -13.37 -7.93 -19.82
C VAL A 138 -14.68 -7.32 -20.33
N TYR A 139 -14.64 -6.11 -20.91
CA TYR A 139 -15.81 -5.46 -21.48
C TYR A 139 -16.40 -6.25 -22.66
N ALA A 140 -15.56 -6.72 -23.58
CA ALA A 140 -15.98 -7.53 -24.72
C ALA A 140 -16.58 -8.86 -24.28
N LEU A 141 -15.95 -9.57 -23.33
CA LEU A 141 -16.50 -10.77 -22.73
C LEU A 141 -17.84 -10.50 -22.06
N ALA A 142 -17.94 -9.42 -21.28
CA ALA A 142 -19.19 -9.02 -20.67
C ALA A 142 -20.26 -8.79 -21.75
N ALA A 143 -19.97 -8.04 -22.81
CA ALA A 143 -20.91 -7.77 -23.90
C ALA A 143 -21.40 -9.05 -24.64
N LEU A 144 -20.56 -10.09 -24.70
CA LEU A 144 -20.91 -11.38 -25.31
C LEU A 144 -21.66 -12.32 -24.34
N THR A 145 -21.58 -12.06 -23.04
CA THR A 145 -22.21 -12.89 -22.01
C THR A 145 -23.53 -12.27 -21.52
N GLY A 146 -24.51 -13.11 -21.16
CA GLY A 146 -25.72 -12.63 -20.49
C GLY A 146 -25.47 -12.19 -19.04
N THR A 147 -26.54 -11.84 -18.33
CA THR A 147 -26.51 -11.38 -16.93
C THR A 147 -25.77 -12.32 -15.98
N HIS A 148 -25.87 -13.64 -16.19
CA HIS A 148 -25.13 -14.62 -15.39
C HIS A 148 -23.61 -14.50 -15.59
N GLY A 149 -23.15 -14.27 -16.83
CA GLY A 149 -21.73 -14.08 -17.13
C GLY A 149 -21.21 -12.77 -16.57
N HIS A 150 -21.99 -11.68 -16.61
CA HIS A 150 -21.64 -10.40 -15.96
C HIS A 150 -21.35 -10.58 -14.48
N ARG A 151 -22.21 -11.35 -13.78
CA ARG A 151 -22.03 -11.65 -12.35
C ARG A 151 -20.75 -12.41 -12.08
N ILE A 152 -20.45 -13.44 -12.88
CA ILE A 152 -19.19 -14.21 -12.72
C ILE A 152 -17.98 -13.30 -12.98
N ILE A 153 -17.96 -12.63 -14.13
CA ILE A 153 -16.85 -11.77 -14.55
C ILE A 153 -16.61 -10.66 -13.51
N GLY A 154 -17.65 -9.96 -13.07
CA GLY A 154 -17.53 -8.91 -12.08
C GLY A 154 -17.02 -9.41 -10.74
N THR A 155 -17.46 -10.59 -10.28
CA THR A 155 -16.96 -11.23 -9.05
C THR A 155 -15.48 -11.63 -9.18
N VAL A 156 -15.07 -12.18 -10.32
CA VAL A 156 -13.68 -12.57 -10.59
C VAL A 156 -12.77 -11.35 -10.67
N VAL A 157 -13.18 -10.29 -11.39
CA VAL A 157 -12.42 -9.03 -11.48
C VAL A 157 -12.27 -8.40 -10.11
N LEU A 158 -13.35 -8.36 -9.31
CA LEU A 158 -13.30 -7.82 -7.95
C LEU A 158 -12.31 -8.62 -7.08
N ALA A 159 -12.37 -9.96 -7.13
CA ALA A 159 -11.44 -10.81 -6.40
C ALA A 159 -9.98 -10.60 -6.84
N ALA A 160 -9.73 -10.53 -8.15
CA ALA A 160 -8.39 -10.31 -8.71
C ALA A 160 -7.81 -8.95 -8.28
N VAL A 161 -8.61 -7.88 -8.31
CA VAL A 161 -8.20 -6.54 -7.88
C VAL A 161 -7.92 -6.49 -6.38
N THR A 162 -8.76 -7.12 -5.55
CA THR A 162 -8.54 -7.21 -4.11
C THR A 162 -7.28 -7.99 -3.79
N LEU A 163 -7.04 -9.13 -4.45
CA LEU A 163 -5.84 -9.94 -4.27
C LEU A 163 -4.58 -9.21 -4.74
N ALA A 164 -4.64 -8.49 -5.86
CA ALA A 164 -3.53 -7.66 -6.33
C ALA A 164 -3.19 -6.55 -5.31
N TRP A 165 -4.22 -5.88 -4.76
CA TRP A 165 -4.04 -4.86 -3.72
C TRP A 165 -3.45 -5.44 -2.44
N LEU A 166 -3.96 -6.58 -1.95
CA LEU A 166 -3.44 -7.26 -0.76
C LEU A 166 -2.01 -7.76 -0.96
N GLY A 167 -1.72 -8.36 -2.12
CA GLY A 167 -0.38 -8.86 -2.47
C GLY A 167 0.64 -7.72 -2.54
N TRP A 168 0.29 -6.62 -3.19
CA TRP A 168 1.17 -5.45 -3.29
C TRP A 168 1.38 -4.77 -1.93
N THR A 169 0.31 -4.55 -1.16
CA THR A 169 0.41 -3.92 0.17
C THR A 169 1.21 -4.78 1.13
N GLY A 170 0.98 -6.10 1.16
CA GLY A 170 1.75 -7.05 1.94
C GLY A 170 3.23 -7.04 1.56
N ALA A 171 3.55 -7.09 0.27
CA ALA A 171 4.92 -7.07 -0.20
C ALA A 171 5.63 -5.75 0.11
N LYS A 172 4.95 -4.59 0.00
CA LYS A 172 5.51 -3.28 0.38
C LYS A 172 5.73 -3.11 1.87
N VAL A 173 4.83 -3.65 2.68
CA VAL A 173 4.98 -3.67 4.14
C VAL A 173 6.18 -4.53 4.54
N MET A 174 6.37 -5.70 3.90
CA MET A 174 7.56 -6.55 4.10
C MET A 174 8.85 -5.83 3.71
N GLU A 175 8.88 -5.17 2.54
CA GLU A 175 10.03 -4.42 2.06
C GLU A 175 10.45 -3.32 3.06
N ARG A 176 9.48 -2.52 3.55
CA ARG A 176 9.73 -1.49 4.57
C ARG A 176 10.24 -2.06 5.89
N ALA A 177 9.75 -3.23 6.28
CA ALA A 177 10.21 -3.93 7.48
C ALA A 177 11.67 -4.40 7.35
N ASP A 178 12.08 -4.87 6.17
CA ASP A 178 13.46 -5.28 5.90
C ASP A 178 14.42 -4.09 5.71
N ASP A 179 13.99 -2.98 5.11
CA ASP A 179 14.80 -1.75 5.00
C ASP A 179 15.14 -1.15 6.37
N GLY A 180 14.19 -1.20 7.30
CA GLY A 180 14.40 -0.81 8.70
C GLY A 180 15.51 -1.63 9.38
N ARG A 181 15.64 -2.92 9.01
CA ARG A 181 16.71 -3.80 9.51
C ARG A 181 18.07 -3.35 9.00
N SER A 182 18.19 -3.05 7.71
CA SER A 182 19.47 -2.64 7.09
C SER A 182 20.01 -1.34 7.69
N ARG A 183 19.14 -0.37 8.00
CA ARG A 183 19.54 0.88 8.68
C ARG A 183 19.97 0.65 10.13
N ARG A 184 19.28 -0.23 10.87
CA ARG A 184 19.62 -0.54 12.27
C ARG A 184 20.84 -1.44 12.42
N ALA A 185 21.10 -2.34 11.46
CA ALA A 185 22.29 -3.18 11.48
C ALA A 185 23.60 -2.37 11.46
N ARG A 186 23.58 -1.12 10.98
CA ARG A 186 24.70 -0.18 11.08
C ARG A 186 24.88 0.42 12.49
N ARG A 187 23.94 0.24 13.42
CA ARG A 187 24.07 0.62 14.83
C ARG A 187 24.36 -0.64 15.67
N PRO A 188 25.60 -0.84 16.15
CA PRO A 188 26.04 -2.12 16.73
C PRO A 188 25.48 -2.50 18.11
N GLN A 189 24.50 -1.79 18.68
CA GLN A 189 24.15 -1.94 20.10
C GLN A 189 22.76 -2.49 20.45
N VAL A 190 21.88 -2.82 19.49
CA VAL A 190 20.54 -3.37 19.85
C VAL A 190 20.18 -4.61 19.02
N PRO A 191 20.04 -5.79 19.65
CA PRO A 191 19.60 -7.03 19.00
C PRO A 191 18.09 -6.99 18.71
N ASP A 192 17.66 -6.24 17.69
CA ASP A 192 16.24 -5.96 17.41
C ASP A 192 15.78 -6.57 16.05
N ARG A 193 16.28 -7.77 15.70
CA ARG A 193 16.10 -8.38 14.36
C ARG A 193 14.73 -9.05 14.13
N SER A 194 14.08 -9.53 15.20
CA SER A 194 12.77 -10.22 15.20
C SER A 194 11.59 -9.26 14.97
N ALA A 195 11.65 -8.08 15.62
CA ALA A 195 10.56 -7.11 15.67
C ALA A 195 10.11 -6.59 14.29
N GLY A 196 11.04 -6.43 13.33
CA GLY A 196 10.71 -5.93 11.98
C GLY A 196 9.79 -6.87 11.21
N ARG A 197 10.16 -8.16 11.11
CA ARG A 197 9.36 -9.17 10.39
C ARG A 197 7.99 -9.36 11.03
N ALA A 198 7.94 -9.43 12.36
CA ALA A 198 6.67 -9.54 13.08
C ALA A 198 5.75 -8.36 12.77
N ALA A 199 6.26 -7.12 12.84
CA ALA A 199 5.47 -5.92 12.53
C ALA A 199 4.94 -5.93 11.08
N GLY A 200 5.71 -6.46 10.13
CA GLY A 200 5.24 -6.62 8.77
C GLY A 200 4.10 -7.64 8.64
N VAL A 201 4.23 -8.81 9.27
CA VAL A 201 3.21 -9.89 9.20
C VAL A 201 1.91 -9.42 9.84
N ILE A 202 2.01 -8.73 10.98
CA ILE A 202 0.90 -8.07 11.66
C ILE A 202 0.24 -7.06 10.72
N ALA A 203 1.01 -6.20 10.06
CA ALA A 203 0.46 -5.19 9.15
C ALA A 203 -0.21 -5.81 7.91
N SER A 204 0.31 -6.92 7.36
CA SER A 204 -0.37 -7.64 6.27
C SER A 204 -1.68 -8.29 6.72
N GLY A 205 -1.72 -8.86 7.93
CA GLY A 205 -2.95 -9.41 8.51
C GLY A 205 -4.00 -8.32 8.76
N LEU A 206 -3.57 -7.17 9.26
CA LEU A 206 -4.43 -6.00 9.45
C LEU A 206 -4.94 -5.41 8.13
N ALA A 207 -4.17 -5.49 7.03
CA ALA A 207 -4.61 -5.03 5.70
C ALA A 207 -5.77 -5.87 5.12
N ALA A 208 -5.81 -7.17 5.46
CA ALA A 208 -6.87 -8.07 5.01
C ALA A 208 -8.24 -7.73 5.62
N VAL A 209 -8.28 -7.15 6.83
CA VAL A 209 -9.51 -6.80 7.54
C VAL A 209 -10.38 -5.79 6.77
N PRO A 210 -9.91 -4.57 6.46
CA PRO A 210 -10.73 -3.60 5.72
C PRO A 210 -11.06 -4.10 4.31
N ALA A 211 -10.16 -4.83 3.64
CA ALA A 211 -10.44 -5.41 2.32
C ALA A 211 -11.60 -6.41 2.38
N ALA A 212 -11.58 -7.33 3.34
CA ALA A 212 -12.64 -8.32 3.51
C ALA A 212 -13.99 -7.66 3.89
N LEU A 213 -13.97 -6.63 4.74
CA LEU A 213 -15.17 -5.87 5.12
C LEU A 213 -15.75 -5.09 3.94
N VAL A 214 -14.91 -4.37 3.18
CA VAL A 214 -15.35 -3.65 1.97
C VAL A 214 -15.89 -4.61 0.93
N LEU A 215 -15.21 -5.75 0.71
CA LEU A 215 -15.67 -6.77 -0.22
C LEU A 215 -17.01 -7.38 0.20
N SER A 216 -17.19 -7.66 1.49
CA SER A 216 -18.47 -8.12 2.04
C SER A 216 -19.59 -7.09 1.84
N LEU A 217 -19.28 -5.80 2.01
CA LEU A 217 -20.23 -4.70 1.75
C LEU A 217 -20.58 -4.57 0.26
N LEU A 218 -19.59 -4.67 -0.63
CA LEU A 218 -19.79 -4.65 -2.08
C LEU A 218 -20.63 -5.83 -2.56
N LEU A 219 -20.39 -7.03 -2.05
CA LEU A 219 -21.22 -8.20 -2.37
C LEU A 219 -22.64 -8.08 -1.79
N ALA A 220 -22.82 -7.33 -0.69
CA ALA A 220 -24.13 -7.11 -0.09
C ALA A 220 -24.96 -6.03 -0.79
N ARG A 221 -24.32 -4.90 -1.15
CA ARG A 221 -25.00 -3.68 -1.63
C ARG A 221 -24.62 -3.24 -3.05
N GLY A 222 -23.68 -3.93 -3.69
CA GLY A 222 -23.27 -3.63 -5.05
C GLY A 222 -24.35 -3.98 -6.09
N PRO A 223 -24.13 -3.55 -7.34
CA PRO A 223 -25.06 -3.78 -8.44
C PRO A 223 -25.33 -5.30 -8.60
N SER A 224 -26.60 -5.69 -8.45
CA SER A 224 -27.07 -7.09 -8.51
C SER A 224 -26.75 -7.78 -9.84
N ASP A 225 -26.54 -6.99 -10.89
CA ASP A 225 -26.32 -7.49 -12.24
C ASP A 225 -24.85 -7.83 -12.50
N TRP A 226 -23.93 -7.34 -11.65
CA TRP A 226 -22.48 -7.52 -11.82
C TRP A 226 -21.82 -8.37 -10.76
N LEU A 227 -22.47 -8.61 -9.60
CA LEU A 227 -21.87 -9.34 -8.50
C LEU A 227 -22.71 -10.55 -8.10
N LEU A 228 -22.06 -11.69 -7.93
CA LEU A 228 -22.69 -12.89 -7.39
C LEU A 228 -22.96 -12.69 -5.90
N ARG A 229 -24.23 -12.66 -5.51
CA ARG A 229 -24.66 -12.61 -4.11
C ARG A 229 -24.54 -14.00 -3.49
N LEU A 230 -23.33 -14.36 -3.08
CA LEU A 230 -23.04 -15.62 -2.41
C LEU A 230 -23.00 -15.40 -0.88
N PRO A 231 -24.08 -15.69 -0.14
CA PRO A 231 -24.10 -15.47 1.31
C PRO A 231 -23.01 -16.26 2.03
N ALA A 232 -22.67 -17.45 1.53
CA ALA A 232 -21.55 -18.24 2.04
C ALA A 232 -20.22 -17.49 1.94
N VAL A 233 -19.91 -16.87 0.79
CA VAL A 233 -18.67 -16.09 0.60
C VAL A 233 -18.63 -14.89 1.54
N ARG A 234 -19.77 -14.22 1.77
CA ARG A 234 -19.86 -13.13 2.77
C ARG A 234 -19.53 -13.62 4.18
N GLY A 235 -20.04 -14.79 4.57
CA GLY A 235 -19.67 -15.45 5.83
C GLY A 235 -18.16 -15.71 5.91
N TRP A 236 -17.58 -16.30 4.88
CA TRP A 236 -16.13 -16.55 4.80
C TRP A 236 -15.29 -15.27 4.87
N LEU A 237 -15.74 -14.17 4.27
CA LEU A 237 -15.04 -12.88 4.35
C LEU A 237 -15.06 -12.29 5.76
N LEU A 238 -16.18 -12.43 6.49
CA LEU A 238 -16.25 -12.02 7.90
C LEU A 238 -15.35 -12.90 8.78
N VAL A 239 -15.33 -14.21 8.52
CA VAL A 239 -14.41 -15.15 9.19
C VAL A 239 -12.95 -14.79 8.86
N ALA A 240 -12.64 -14.43 7.62
CA ALA A 240 -11.30 -14.00 7.22
C ALA A 240 -10.90 -12.66 7.87
N ALA A 241 -11.83 -11.72 8.01
CA ALA A 241 -11.59 -10.46 8.72
C ALA A 241 -11.32 -10.70 10.21
N ALA A 242 -12.15 -11.51 10.88
CA ALA A 242 -11.97 -11.88 12.28
C ALA A 242 -10.68 -12.69 12.48
N GLY A 243 -10.39 -13.65 11.59
CA GLY A 243 -9.17 -14.46 11.59
C GLY A 243 -7.92 -13.64 11.33
N GLY A 244 -7.97 -12.68 10.41
CA GLY A 244 -6.86 -11.75 10.13
C GLY A 244 -6.55 -10.85 11.34
N LEU A 245 -7.58 -10.34 12.02
CA LEU A 245 -7.43 -9.56 13.25
C LEU A 245 -6.89 -10.42 14.40
N ALA A 246 -7.49 -11.59 14.64
CA ALA A 246 -7.06 -12.50 15.69
C ALA A 246 -5.63 -13.00 15.45
N GLY A 247 -5.27 -13.33 14.21
CA GLY A 247 -3.91 -13.71 13.81
C GLY A 247 -2.91 -12.57 14.00
N ALA A 248 -3.28 -11.34 13.65
CA ALA A 248 -2.44 -10.15 13.90
C ALA A 248 -2.23 -9.89 15.41
N LEU A 249 -3.27 -10.08 16.23
CA LEU A 249 -3.18 -9.96 17.69
C LEU A 249 -2.33 -11.08 18.30
N LEU A 250 -2.53 -12.33 17.88
CA LEU A 250 -1.77 -13.48 18.35
C LEU A 250 -0.29 -13.35 18.00
N THR A 251 0.02 -12.98 16.75
CA THR A 251 1.41 -12.75 16.32
C THR A 251 2.05 -11.58 17.07
N ALA A 252 1.30 -10.50 17.34
CA ALA A 252 1.78 -9.40 18.18
C ALA A 252 2.06 -9.85 19.62
N LEU A 253 1.18 -10.66 20.23
CA LEU A 253 1.36 -11.19 21.58
C LEU A 253 2.56 -12.14 21.67
N LEU A 254 2.73 -13.05 20.70
CA LEU A 254 3.86 -13.96 20.65
C LEU A 254 5.18 -13.22 20.44
N ALA A 255 5.24 -12.30 19.48
CA ALA A 255 6.42 -11.48 19.27
C ALA A 255 6.73 -10.59 20.48
N GLY A 256 5.70 -9.98 21.07
CA GLY A 256 5.82 -9.19 22.29
C GLY A 256 6.29 -10.01 23.49
N ALA A 257 5.87 -11.27 23.62
CA ALA A 257 6.33 -12.18 24.67
C ALA A 257 7.80 -12.56 24.50
N VAL A 258 8.22 -12.87 23.27
CA VAL A 258 9.63 -13.19 22.93
C VAL A 258 10.53 -11.98 23.21
N ASP A 259 10.15 -10.80 22.73
CA ASP A 259 10.94 -9.58 22.94
C ASP A 259 10.90 -9.13 24.42
N GLY A 260 9.75 -9.32 25.10
CA GLY A 260 9.54 -8.92 26.48
C GLY A 260 10.28 -9.79 27.50
N TRP A 261 10.63 -11.05 27.16
CA TRP A 261 11.30 -11.96 28.09
C TRP A 261 12.67 -11.46 28.54
N GLY A 262 13.42 -10.78 27.68
CA GLY A 262 14.74 -10.25 28.00
C GLY A 262 14.74 -8.98 28.86
N LEU A 263 13.61 -8.28 28.97
CA LEU A 263 13.54 -6.94 29.58
C LEU A 263 13.11 -6.95 31.06
N VAL A 264 12.69 -8.10 31.59
CA VAL A 264 12.06 -8.18 32.91
C VAL A 264 13.11 -8.33 34.02
N ALA A 265 13.16 -7.37 34.93
CA ALA A 265 13.97 -7.47 36.14
C ALA A 265 13.45 -8.60 37.06
N LEU A 266 14.30 -9.61 37.30
CA LEU A 266 14.00 -10.80 38.14
C LEU A 266 14.06 -10.52 39.65
N ARG A 267 14.40 -9.29 40.07
CA ARG A 267 14.51 -8.91 41.48
C ARG A 267 13.11 -8.65 42.07
N THR A 268 12.74 -9.41 43.10
CA THR A 268 11.49 -9.27 43.85
C THR A 268 11.77 -9.08 45.34
N ARG A 269 10.90 -8.36 46.05
CA ARG A 269 10.96 -8.25 47.52
C ARG A 269 10.66 -9.63 48.13
N GLN A 270 11.44 -10.05 49.12
CA GLN A 270 11.27 -11.33 49.82
C GLN A 270 10.78 -11.07 51.24
N LEU A 271 9.87 -11.92 51.74
CA LEU A 271 9.49 -11.96 53.15
C LEU A 271 10.67 -12.42 53.99
N ARG A 272 10.85 -11.80 55.16
CA ARG A 272 11.93 -12.16 56.09
C ARG A 272 11.69 -13.57 56.64
N VAL A 273 12.72 -14.40 56.59
CA VAL A 273 12.70 -15.75 57.18
C VAL A 273 12.69 -15.60 58.72
N PRO A 274 11.85 -16.36 59.45
CA PRO A 274 11.83 -16.31 60.90
C PRO A 274 13.21 -16.65 61.49
N GLY A 275 13.59 -15.95 62.57
CA GLY A 275 14.83 -16.20 63.30
C GLY A 275 14.82 -17.56 64.01
N ARG A 276 16.00 -18.11 64.27
CA ARG A 276 16.16 -19.42 64.93
C ARG A 276 15.61 -19.35 66.38
N PRO A 277 14.77 -20.31 66.81
CA PRO A 277 14.25 -20.33 68.18
C PRO A 277 15.37 -20.57 69.19
N ALA A 278 15.26 -19.94 70.37
CA ALA A 278 16.17 -20.19 71.49
C ALA A 278 15.98 -21.61 72.05
N VAL A 279 17.10 -22.27 72.37
CA VAL A 279 17.12 -23.63 72.93
C VAL A 279 16.64 -23.61 74.39
N LEU A 280 15.62 -24.40 74.72
CA LEU A 280 15.15 -24.56 76.09
C LEU A 280 16.09 -25.48 76.85
N ARG A 281 16.56 -25.03 78.01
CA ARG A 281 17.33 -25.84 78.95
C ARG A 281 16.59 -25.85 80.29
N TRP A 282 15.85 -26.92 80.54
CA TRP A 282 15.25 -27.14 81.85
C TRP A 282 16.30 -27.73 82.78
N LYS A 283 16.55 -27.03 83.89
CA LYS A 283 17.38 -27.52 84.97
C LYS A 283 16.46 -27.90 86.12
N ALA A 284 16.61 -29.12 86.63
CA ALA A 284 16.00 -29.47 87.91
C ALA A 284 16.52 -28.48 88.96
N VAL A 285 15.64 -27.86 89.73
CA VAL A 285 16.07 -27.05 90.87
C VAL A 285 16.76 -27.97 91.83
N ASP A 286 18.06 -27.77 91.98
CA ASP A 286 18.92 -28.64 92.77
C ASP A 286 18.72 -28.29 94.25
N ARG A 287 17.66 -28.85 94.86
CA ARG A 287 17.49 -28.82 96.33
C ARG A 287 18.37 -29.89 96.98
N ARG A 288 19.60 -30.07 96.50
CA ARG A 288 20.60 -30.89 97.17
C ARG A 288 20.82 -30.34 98.58
N TRP A 289 20.97 -31.25 99.52
CA TRP A 289 21.37 -30.99 100.89
C TRP A 289 22.46 -29.92 100.96
N HIS A 290 22.26 -28.89 101.77
CA HIS A 290 23.33 -28.03 102.30
C HIS A 290 23.80 -28.54 103.68
N GLY A 291 23.70 -29.86 103.92
CA GLY A 291 23.95 -30.48 105.22
C GLY A 291 25.04 -31.56 105.17
N SER A 292 25.63 -31.82 106.33
CA SER A 292 26.66 -32.82 106.60
C SER A 292 26.24 -34.24 106.16
N PRO A 293 27.17 -35.11 105.73
CA PRO A 293 26.85 -36.45 105.22
C PRO A 293 26.12 -37.32 106.26
N PRO A 294 25.09 -38.08 105.85
CA PRO A 294 24.29 -38.89 106.76
C PRO A 294 25.12 -40.02 107.40
N ARG A 295 25.22 -40.02 108.74
CA ARG A 295 25.99 -41.02 109.51
C ARG A 295 25.26 -42.36 109.70
N THR A 296 23.93 -42.38 109.58
CA THR A 296 23.08 -43.56 109.80
C THR A 296 22.82 -44.34 108.51
N PHE A 297 22.68 -45.68 108.60
CA PHE A 297 22.36 -46.54 107.46
C PHE A 297 21.06 -46.12 106.75
N GLY A 298 20.00 -45.81 107.52
CA GLY A 298 18.74 -45.27 106.99
C GLY A 298 18.90 -43.94 106.23
N GLY A 299 19.79 -43.06 106.71
CA GLY A 299 20.12 -41.80 106.02
C GLY A 299 20.88 -42.00 104.71
N ARG A 300 21.72 -43.05 104.59
CA ARG A 300 22.40 -43.41 103.32
C ARG A 300 21.42 -43.96 102.29
N VAL A 301 20.46 -44.78 102.70
CA VAL A 301 19.37 -45.27 101.82
C VAL A 301 18.49 -44.12 101.36
N GLN A 302 18.11 -43.21 102.26
CA GLN A 302 17.33 -42.02 101.91
C GLN A 302 18.09 -41.09 100.95
N ALA A 303 19.41 -40.94 101.11
CA ALA A 303 20.27 -40.20 100.19
C ALA A 303 20.29 -40.84 98.79
N LEU A 304 20.42 -42.17 98.70
CA LEU A 304 20.38 -42.90 97.43
C LEU A 304 19.00 -42.80 96.75
N VAL A 305 17.90 -42.86 97.50
CA VAL A 305 16.54 -42.69 96.97
C VAL A 305 16.32 -41.25 96.48
N LEU A 306 16.82 -40.24 97.19
CA LEU A 306 16.76 -38.84 96.78
C LEU A 306 17.65 -38.56 95.55
N GLU A 307 18.83 -39.17 95.48
CA GLU A 307 19.73 -39.08 94.32
C GLU A 307 19.12 -39.78 93.09
N LEU A 308 18.56 -40.98 93.26
CA LEU A 308 17.83 -41.70 92.20
C LEU A 308 16.60 -40.89 91.73
N ARG A 309 15.87 -40.25 92.65
CA ARG A 309 14.76 -39.34 92.33
C ARG A 309 15.26 -38.10 91.59
N HIS A 310 16.37 -37.52 92.01
CA HIS A 310 16.96 -36.35 91.33
C HIS A 310 17.46 -36.70 89.93
N GLN A 311 18.12 -37.86 89.77
CA GLN A 311 18.59 -38.37 88.49
C GLN A 311 17.42 -38.71 87.56
N SER A 312 16.36 -39.35 88.06
CA SER A 312 15.15 -39.64 87.25
C SER A 312 14.39 -38.37 86.86
N VAL A 313 14.25 -37.39 87.75
CA VAL A 313 13.66 -36.07 87.44
C VAL A 313 14.54 -35.31 86.43
N THR A 314 15.85 -35.35 86.58
CA THR A 314 16.79 -34.71 85.65
C THR A 314 16.75 -35.37 84.27
N ALA A 315 16.69 -36.70 84.22
CA ALA A 315 16.53 -37.45 82.98
C ALA A 315 15.18 -37.15 82.31
N ALA A 316 14.08 -37.15 83.07
CA ALA A 316 12.75 -36.79 82.57
C ALA A 316 12.70 -35.35 82.03
N LEU A 317 13.27 -34.39 82.75
CA LEU A 317 13.37 -32.99 82.30
C LEU A 317 14.26 -32.84 81.06
N ARG A 318 15.35 -33.61 80.94
CA ARG A 318 16.19 -33.63 79.73
C ARG A 318 15.46 -34.24 78.54
N CYS A 319 14.77 -35.36 78.72
CA CYS A 319 13.96 -35.99 77.67
C CYS A 319 12.82 -35.08 77.23
N ALA A 320 12.13 -34.44 78.16
CA ALA A 320 11.04 -33.52 77.86
C ALA A 320 11.55 -32.22 77.21
N ALA A 321 12.68 -31.65 77.68
CA ALA A 321 13.32 -30.53 77.03
C ALA A 321 13.81 -30.88 75.61
N PHE A 322 14.34 -32.10 75.41
CA PHE A 322 14.72 -32.61 74.10
C PHE A 322 13.51 -32.74 73.17
N ALA A 323 12.41 -33.36 73.62
CA ALA A 323 11.18 -33.48 72.85
C ALA A 323 10.59 -32.11 72.46
N VAL A 324 10.53 -31.16 73.41
CA VAL A 324 10.07 -29.79 73.14
C VAL A 324 11.01 -29.04 72.20
N ASN A 325 12.33 -29.22 72.33
CA ASN A 325 13.30 -28.61 71.42
C ASN A 325 13.21 -29.20 70.01
N ILE A 326 13.00 -30.52 69.86
CA ILE A 326 12.72 -31.15 68.55
C ILE A 326 11.46 -30.55 67.97
N LEU A 327 10.35 -30.49 68.72
CA LEU A 327 9.08 -29.95 68.25
C LEU A 327 9.20 -28.47 67.83
N ARG A 328 9.96 -27.67 68.58
CA ARG A 328 10.27 -26.27 68.22
C ARG A 328 11.14 -26.16 66.98
N LEU A 329 12.12 -27.05 66.81
CA LEU A 329 13.03 -27.06 65.66
C LEU A 329 12.30 -27.52 64.40
N THR A 330 11.48 -28.58 64.49
CA THR A 330 10.64 -29.05 63.38
C THR A 330 9.59 -28.01 63.02
N GLY A 331 8.93 -27.40 64.00
CA GLY A 331 8.02 -26.26 63.78
C GLY A 331 8.71 -25.07 63.12
N HIS A 332 9.95 -24.76 63.53
CA HIS A 332 10.75 -23.72 62.89
C HIS A 332 11.13 -24.06 61.45
N HIS A 333 11.57 -25.29 61.16
CA HIS A 333 11.86 -25.73 59.80
C HIS A 333 10.61 -25.74 58.92
N ALA A 334 9.46 -26.15 59.45
CA ALA A 334 8.18 -26.08 58.75
C ALA A 334 7.80 -24.62 58.45
N ALA A 335 7.95 -23.70 59.41
CA ALA A 335 7.72 -22.27 59.20
C ALA A 335 8.69 -21.67 58.18
N GLN A 336 9.98 -22.03 58.22
CA GLN A 336 10.96 -21.60 57.22
C GLN A 336 10.62 -22.14 55.82
N ALA A 337 10.22 -23.40 55.71
CA ALA A 337 9.80 -24.01 54.46
C ALA A 337 8.55 -23.32 53.89
N ALA A 338 7.55 -23.05 54.75
CA ALA A 338 6.35 -22.31 54.37
C ALA A 338 6.68 -20.90 53.86
N VAL A 339 7.55 -20.15 54.56
CA VAL A 339 7.98 -18.80 54.12
C VAL A 339 8.77 -18.86 52.82
N ARG A 340 9.65 -19.86 52.63
CA ARG A 340 10.39 -20.05 51.37
C ARG A 340 9.46 -20.42 50.21
N LEU A 341 8.48 -21.29 50.44
CA LEU A 341 7.47 -21.65 49.44
C LEU A 341 6.61 -20.43 49.08
N ALA A 342 6.14 -19.67 50.07
CA ALA A 342 5.39 -18.43 49.85
C ALA A 342 6.22 -17.40 49.07
N ASN A 343 7.51 -17.23 49.41
CA ASN A 343 8.44 -16.36 48.68
C ASN A 343 8.66 -16.83 47.23
N LEU A 344 8.74 -18.14 46.99
CA LEU A 344 8.88 -18.72 45.66
C LEU A 344 7.62 -18.48 44.83
N VAL A 345 6.44 -18.79 45.37
CA VAL A 345 5.15 -18.55 44.70
C VAL A 345 4.98 -17.07 44.41
N PHE A 346 5.19 -16.19 45.39
CA PHE A 346 5.11 -14.74 45.21
C PHE A 346 6.09 -14.23 44.15
N ARG A 347 7.34 -14.71 44.17
CA ARG A 347 8.34 -14.37 43.16
C ARG A 347 7.89 -14.81 41.76
N GLN A 348 7.40 -16.04 41.60
CA GLN A 348 6.91 -16.52 40.31
C GLN A 348 5.71 -15.70 39.84
N THR A 349 4.73 -15.43 40.69
CA THR A 349 3.56 -14.61 40.35
C THR A 349 3.97 -13.19 39.93
N VAL A 350 4.88 -12.53 40.67
CA VAL A 350 5.36 -11.18 40.32
C VAL A 350 6.14 -11.19 39.01
N VAL A 351 6.99 -12.20 38.78
CA VAL A 351 7.76 -12.33 37.53
C VAL A 351 6.82 -12.61 36.35
N LEU A 352 5.82 -13.49 36.51
CA LEU A 352 4.81 -13.77 35.48
C LEU A 352 3.98 -12.53 35.16
N LEU A 353 3.52 -11.78 36.16
CA LEU A 353 2.74 -10.56 35.95
C LEU A 353 3.59 -9.46 35.27
N ARG A 354 4.86 -9.31 35.66
CA ARG A 354 5.79 -8.38 34.99
C ARG A 354 6.03 -8.80 33.54
N ARG A 355 6.25 -10.08 33.28
CA ARG A 355 6.42 -10.65 31.92
C ARG A 355 5.18 -10.44 31.07
N ALA A 356 3.99 -10.71 31.61
CA ALA A 356 2.72 -10.47 30.91
C ALA A 356 2.57 -8.98 30.58
N ARG A 357 2.83 -8.09 31.54
CA ARG A 357 2.76 -6.63 31.32
C ARG A 357 3.76 -6.17 30.26
N THR A 358 5.03 -6.58 30.33
CA THR A 358 6.04 -6.21 29.33
C THR A 358 5.69 -6.77 27.96
N ALA A 359 5.22 -8.02 27.89
CA ALA A 359 4.78 -8.63 26.63
C ALA A 359 3.62 -7.86 26.00
N LEU A 360 2.61 -7.46 26.78
CA LEU A 360 1.48 -6.65 26.33
C LEU A 360 1.94 -5.26 25.85
N LEU A 361 2.85 -4.61 26.57
CA LEU A 361 3.40 -3.30 26.16
C LEU A 361 4.19 -3.41 24.85
N CYS A 362 5.05 -4.42 24.72
CA CYS A 362 5.81 -4.69 23.49
C CYS A 362 4.88 -5.04 22.33
N ALA A 363 3.86 -5.88 22.55
CA ALA A 363 2.83 -6.21 21.55
C ALA A 363 2.09 -4.95 21.09
N GLY A 364 1.68 -4.08 22.02
CA GLY A 364 1.04 -2.80 21.72
C GLY A 364 1.94 -1.87 20.90
N GLN A 365 3.24 -1.81 21.20
CA GLN A 365 4.20 -1.05 20.41
C GLN A 365 4.38 -1.63 18.99
N LEU A 366 4.42 -2.96 18.85
CA LEU A 366 4.49 -3.63 17.55
C LEU A 366 3.24 -3.37 16.72
N LEU A 367 2.04 -3.47 17.32
CA LEU A 367 0.77 -3.10 16.68
C LEU A 367 0.77 -1.63 16.24
N GLY A 368 1.23 -0.70 17.09
CA GLY A 368 1.34 0.71 16.73
C GLY A 368 2.36 0.99 15.60
N ARG A 369 3.43 0.20 15.49
CA ARG A 369 4.36 0.27 14.34
C ARG A 369 3.71 -0.30 13.08
N ALA A 370 3.07 -1.47 13.18
CA ALA A 370 2.35 -2.12 12.10
C ALA A 370 1.25 -1.22 11.53
N ALA A 371 0.43 -0.61 12.40
CA ALA A 371 -0.61 0.33 12.03
C ALA A 371 -0.06 1.56 11.29
N ARG A 372 1.07 2.13 11.71
CA ARG A 372 1.72 3.25 11.00
C ARG A 372 2.27 2.84 9.63
N MET A 373 2.89 1.65 9.54
CA MET A 373 3.33 1.11 8.25
C MET A 373 2.15 0.89 7.32
N LEU A 374 1.04 0.33 7.83
CA LEU A 374 -0.17 0.13 7.04
C LEU A 374 -0.80 1.47 6.63
N ALA A 375 -0.93 2.44 7.54
CA ALA A 375 -1.52 3.75 7.27
C ALA A 375 -0.75 4.53 6.20
N THR A 376 0.57 4.33 6.11
CA THR A 376 1.40 4.93 5.04
C THR A 376 1.34 4.11 3.75
N THR A 377 1.27 2.78 3.83
CA THR A 377 1.31 1.90 2.65
C THR A 377 -0.04 1.75 1.94
N ALA A 378 -1.14 1.64 2.69
CA ALA A 378 -2.49 1.44 2.17
C ALA A 378 -2.95 2.51 1.18
N PRO A 379 -2.80 3.83 1.45
CA PRO A 379 -3.20 4.85 0.48
C PRO A 379 -2.36 4.80 -0.80
N HIS A 380 -1.07 4.45 -0.69
CA HIS A 380 -0.22 4.23 -1.86
C HIS A 380 -0.72 3.02 -2.68
N GLY A 381 -1.09 1.92 -2.03
CA GLY A 381 -1.67 0.76 -2.72
C GLY A 381 -3.01 1.08 -3.38
N GLY A 382 -3.85 1.88 -2.72
CA GLY A 382 -5.09 2.39 -3.29
C GLY A 382 -4.83 3.24 -4.53
N ARG A 383 -3.85 4.14 -4.47
CA ARG A 383 -3.44 4.98 -5.60
C ARG A 383 -2.87 4.17 -6.76
N VAL A 384 -2.05 3.15 -6.50
CA VAL A 384 -1.32 2.40 -7.55
C VAL A 384 -2.17 1.30 -8.20
N ILE A 385 -3.13 0.72 -7.47
CA ILE A 385 -3.91 -0.42 -7.97
C ILE A 385 -5.38 -0.05 -8.14
N LEU A 386 -6.04 0.44 -7.09
CA LEU A 386 -7.49 0.66 -7.11
C LEU A 386 -7.88 1.82 -8.02
N LEU A 387 -7.18 2.96 -7.91
CA LEU A 387 -7.46 4.16 -8.69
C LEU A 387 -7.32 3.93 -10.21
N PRO A 388 -6.19 3.43 -10.76
CA PRO A 388 -6.08 3.22 -12.20
C PRO A 388 -7.03 2.14 -12.69
N THR A 389 -7.26 1.07 -11.92
CA THR A 389 -8.22 0.03 -12.32
C THR A 389 -9.63 0.59 -12.42
N ALA A 390 -10.08 1.35 -11.42
CA ALA A 390 -11.39 2.00 -11.45
C ALA A 390 -11.48 3.03 -12.58
N ALA A 391 -10.46 3.88 -12.76
CA ALA A 391 -10.46 4.90 -13.80
C ALA A 391 -10.52 4.29 -15.22
N LEU A 392 -9.71 3.26 -15.49
CA LEU A 392 -9.68 2.59 -16.79
C LEU A 392 -10.93 1.74 -17.04
N ALA A 393 -11.49 1.10 -16.02
CA ALA A 393 -12.78 0.40 -16.15
C ALA A 393 -13.90 1.38 -16.49
N LEU A 394 -13.98 2.52 -15.79
CA LEU A 394 -14.95 3.58 -16.10
C LEU A 394 -14.74 4.16 -17.50
N ALA A 395 -13.50 4.40 -17.92
CA ALA A 395 -13.21 4.88 -19.27
C ALA A 395 -13.66 3.86 -20.33
N THR A 396 -13.44 2.57 -20.08
CA THR A 396 -13.90 1.49 -20.96
C THR A 396 -15.42 1.50 -21.11
N CYS A 397 -16.16 1.73 -20.01
CA CYS A 397 -17.62 1.85 -20.05
C CYS A 397 -18.12 3.11 -20.77
N LEU A 398 -17.33 4.19 -20.83
CA LEU A 398 -17.68 5.45 -21.48
C LEU A 398 -17.37 5.49 -22.99
N VAL A 399 -16.46 4.66 -23.48
CA VAL A 399 -16.12 4.63 -24.91
C VAL A 399 -17.28 4.17 -25.81
N PRO A 400 -18.05 3.12 -25.50
CA PRO A 400 -19.23 2.72 -26.29
C PRO A 400 -20.29 3.82 -26.42
N PRO A 401 -20.75 4.50 -25.34
CA PRO A 401 -21.69 5.60 -25.49
C PRO A 401 -21.06 6.78 -26.23
N LEU A 402 -19.76 7.09 -26.03
CA LEU A 402 -19.05 8.07 -26.83
C LEU A 402 -19.14 7.76 -28.33
N ALA A 403 -18.77 6.54 -28.72
CA ALA A 403 -18.80 6.09 -30.10
C ALA A 403 -20.22 6.16 -30.69
N TRP A 404 -21.22 5.71 -29.93
CA TRP A 404 -22.62 5.80 -30.31
C TRP A 404 -23.09 7.24 -30.56
N GLN A 405 -22.80 8.17 -29.64
CA GLN A 405 -23.19 9.58 -29.81
C GLN A 405 -22.50 10.21 -31.03
N ILE A 406 -21.23 9.85 -31.30
CA ILE A 406 -20.52 10.28 -32.50
C ILE A 406 -21.19 9.72 -33.76
N THR A 407 -21.51 8.42 -33.81
CA THR A 407 -22.19 7.80 -34.96
C THR A 407 -23.53 8.48 -35.24
N VAL A 408 -24.33 8.71 -34.18
CA VAL A 408 -25.63 9.38 -34.31
C VAL A 408 -25.45 10.83 -34.77
N TYR A 409 -24.46 11.56 -34.24
CA TYR A 409 -24.15 12.91 -34.69
C TYR A 409 -23.73 12.95 -36.18
N LEU A 410 -22.87 12.04 -36.62
CA LEU A 410 -22.40 12.00 -38.01
C LEU A 410 -23.50 11.68 -39.01
N THR A 411 -24.50 10.90 -38.59
CA THR A 411 -25.58 10.40 -39.47
C THR A 411 -26.84 11.25 -39.42
N ARG A 412 -27.17 11.84 -38.26
CA ARG A 412 -28.41 12.60 -38.03
C ARG A 412 -28.17 14.07 -37.70
N GLY A 413 -26.93 14.47 -37.44
CA GLY A 413 -26.60 15.79 -36.91
C GLY A 413 -27.11 16.00 -35.48
N GLY A 414 -27.13 17.26 -35.05
CA GLY A 414 -27.75 17.69 -33.79
C GLY A 414 -26.73 18.11 -32.71
N PRO A 415 -26.88 19.32 -32.12
CA PRO A 415 -25.92 19.86 -31.16
C PRO A 415 -25.90 19.09 -29.82
N VAL A 416 -27.05 18.53 -29.39
CA VAL A 416 -27.14 17.76 -28.15
C VAL A 416 -26.28 16.50 -28.19
N ARG A 417 -26.29 15.78 -29.32
CA ARG A 417 -25.51 14.56 -29.53
C ARG A 417 -24.01 14.85 -29.52
N LEU A 418 -23.62 15.95 -30.17
CA LEU A 418 -22.25 16.44 -30.13
C LEU A 418 -21.83 16.83 -28.70
N GLY A 419 -22.67 17.55 -27.97
CA GLY A 419 -22.39 17.93 -26.58
C GLY A 419 -22.17 16.72 -25.67
N LEU A 420 -23.01 15.69 -25.79
CA LEU A 420 -22.85 14.43 -25.05
C LEU A 420 -21.58 13.67 -25.45
N ALA A 421 -21.26 13.63 -26.75
CA ALA A 421 -20.02 13.03 -27.24
C ALA A 421 -18.79 13.76 -26.67
N LEU A 422 -18.78 15.09 -26.69
CA LEU A 422 -17.69 15.90 -26.12
C LEU A 422 -17.54 15.68 -24.61
N LEU A 423 -18.64 15.58 -23.87
CA LEU A 423 -18.62 15.29 -22.44
C LEU A 423 -18.05 13.90 -22.15
N CYS A 424 -18.45 12.88 -22.92
CA CYS A 424 -17.90 11.53 -22.78
C CYS A 424 -16.40 11.48 -23.15
N ALA A 425 -15.99 12.20 -24.20
CA ALA A 425 -14.59 12.29 -24.61
C ALA A 425 -13.74 12.98 -23.54
N LEU A 426 -14.22 14.08 -22.98
CA LEU A 426 -13.57 14.77 -21.87
C LEU A 426 -13.43 13.86 -20.65
N ALA A 427 -14.51 13.15 -20.28
CA ALA A 427 -14.48 12.20 -19.17
C ALA A 427 -13.46 11.07 -19.42
N CYS A 428 -13.41 10.49 -20.63
CA CYS A 428 -12.40 9.49 -21.01
C CYS A 428 -10.98 10.05 -20.87
N MET A 429 -10.73 11.26 -21.39
CA MET A 429 -9.43 11.91 -21.29
C MET A 429 -9.00 12.15 -19.84
N LEU A 430 -9.91 12.59 -18.97
CA LEU A 430 -9.64 12.77 -17.55
C LEU A 430 -9.32 11.44 -16.85
N LEU A 431 -10.05 10.37 -17.18
CA LEU A 431 -9.86 9.04 -16.61
C LEU A 431 -8.55 8.40 -17.10
N TRP A 432 -8.20 8.52 -18.38
CA TRP A 432 -6.89 8.10 -18.88
C TRP A 432 -5.76 8.91 -18.23
N THR A 433 -5.99 10.21 -18.01
CA THR A 433 -5.02 11.08 -17.32
C THR A 433 -4.80 10.66 -15.87
N ALA A 434 -5.88 10.36 -15.15
CA ALA A 434 -5.80 9.81 -13.80
C ALA A 434 -5.09 8.44 -13.79
N GLY A 435 -5.34 7.60 -14.79
CA GLY A 435 -4.70 6.30 -14.98
C GLY A 435 -3.18 6.41 -15.10
N TRP A 436 -2.66 7.19 -16.05
CA TRP A 436 -1.20 7.33 -16.19
C TRP A 436 -0.58 8.11 -15.02
N ALA A 437 -1.26 9.14 -14.49
CA ALA A 437 -0.76 9.88 -13.33
C ALA A 437 -0.63 9.00 -12.07
N ALA A 438 -1.50 8.00 -11.90
CA ALA A 438 -1.36 7.01 -10.85
C ALA A 438 -0.09 6.16 -11.02
N PHE A 439 0.23 5.74 -12.24
CA PHE A 439 1.40 4.91 -12.53
C PHE A 439 2.74 5.65 -12.49
N THR A 440 2.78 6.98 -12.66
CA THR A 440 4.02 7.76 -12.53
C THR A 440 4.55 7.82 -11.10
N GLY A 441 3.69 7.71 -10.09
CA GLY A 441 4.05 7.95 -8.68
C GLY A 441 4.27 9.42 -8.29
N GLU A 442 4.41 10.33 -9.25
CA GLU A 442 4.67 11.76 -9.03
C GLU A 442 3.48 12.50 -8.36
N PRO A 443 3.69 13.62 -7.66
CA PRO A 443 2.60 14.42 -7.12
C PRO A 443 1.59 14.84 -8.20
N PHE A 444 0.30 14.74 -7.91
CA PHE A 444 -0.77 15.01 -8.88
C PHE A 444 -0.70 16.43 -9.50
N ALA A 445 -0.20 17.41 -8.74
CA ALA A 445 0.00 18.77 -9.26
C ALA A 445 0.94 18.78 -10.48
N ARG A 446 2.08 18.08 -10.42
CA ARG A 446 3.05 18.03 -11.53
C ARG A 446 2.50 17.31 -12.76
N THR A 447 1.75 16.23 -12.55
CA THR A 447 1.12 15.49 -13.65
C THR A 447 -0.02 16.28 -14.27
N ARG A 448 -0.79 17.02 -13.47
CA ARG A 448 -1.85 17.91 -13.93
C ARG A 448 -1.29 19.04 -14.79
N ASP A 449 -0.23 19.70 -14.34
CA ASP A 449 0.35 20.82 -15.07
C ASP A 449 0.89 20.36 -16.45
N SER A 450 1.49 19.17 -16.50
CA SER A 450 1.90 18.51 -17.75
C SER A 450 0.71 18.18 -18.67
N ALA A 451 -0.38 17.65 -18.12
CA ALA A 451 -1.59 17.36 -18.87
C ALA A 451 -2.23 18.63 -19.43
N LEU A 452 -2.29 19.72 -18.64
CA LEU A 452 -2.81 21.01 -19.07
C LEU A 452 -1.96 21.63 -20.18
N HIS A 453 -0.64 21.58 -20.05
CA HIS A 453 0.27 22.05 -21.11
C HIS A 453 0.15 21.20 -22.39
N SER A 454 -0.01 19.88 -22.25
CA SER A 454 -0.26 19.00 -23.38
C SER A 454 -1.60 19.32 -24.06
N ALA A 455 -2.63 19.64 -23.27
CA ALA A 455 -3.93 20.04 -23.77
C ALA A 455 -3.86 21.41 -24.48
N SER A 456 -3.18 22.41 -23.92
CA SER A 456 -3.03 23.73 -24.56
C SER A 456 -2.32 23.64 -25.91
N ASN A 457 -1.35 22.74 -26.04
CA ASN A 457 -0.61 22.56 -27.29
C ASN A 457 -1.35 21.70 -28.31
N THR A 458 -2.22 20.78 -27.85
CA THR A 458 -2.98 19.88 -28.73
C THR A 458 -4.29 20.50 -29.19
N LEU A 459 -4.95 21.35 -28.38
CA LEU A 459 -6.26 21.92 -28.67
C LEU A 459 -6.28 22.72 -29.99
N PRO A 460 -5.34 23.64 -30.29
CA PRO A 460 -5.35 24.37 -31.56
C PRO A 460 -5.20 23.44 -32.77
N ARG A 461 -4.39 22.39 -32.64
CA ARG A 461 -4.18 21.38 -33.69
C ARG A 461 -5.44 20.55 -33.91
N LEU A 462 -6.14 20.21 -32.83
CA LEU A 462 -7.41 19.49 -32.88
C LEU A 462 -8.52 20.35 -33.49
N VAL A 463 -8.59 21.64 -33.14
CA VAL A 463 -9.51 22.60 -33.75
C VAL A 463 -9.24 22.69 -35.25
N LEU A 464 -7.99 22.90 -35.66
CA LEU A 464 -7.63 22.97 -37.08
C LEU A 464 -7.96 21.66 -37.82
N LEU A 465 -7.61 20.51 -37.25
CA LEU A 465 -7.89 19.20 -37.84
C LEU A 465 -9.40 18.95 -37.95
N THR A 466 -10.18 19.35 -36.94
CA THR A 466 -11.64 19.20 -36.95
C THR A 466 -12.27 20.11 -38.01
N THR A 467 -11.79 21.34 -38.16
CA THR A 467 -12.27 22.26 -39.20
C THR A 467 -11.94 21.75 -40.59
N VAL A 468 -10.66 21.47 -40.87
CA VAL A 468 -10.21 21.01 -42.20
C VAL A 468 -10.83 19.65 -42.53
N GLY A 469 -10.79 18.70 -41.58
CA GLY A 469 -11.40 17.39 -41.74
C GLY A 469 -12.92 17.46 -41.92
N GLY A 470 -13.59 18.36 -41.21
CA GLY A 470 -15.03 18.60 -41.35
C GLY A 470 -15.42 19.09 -42.74
N TRP A 471 -14.61 19.96 -43.36
CA TRP A 471 -14.81 20.37 -44.76
C TRP A 471 -14.50 19.25 -45.73
N VAL A 472 -13.33 18.61 -45.62
CA VAL A 472 -12.91 17.53 -46.54
C VAL A 472 -13.90 16.36 -46.53
N LEU A 473 -14.40 15.98 -45.36
CA LEU A 473 -15.36 14.87 -45.22
C LEU A 473 -16.81 15.30 -45.47
N GLY A 474 -17.18 16.54 -45.17
CA GLY A 474 -18.53 17.05 -45.27
C GLY A 474 -18.92 17.54 -46.67
N LEU A 475 -17.97 18.05 -47.46
CA LEU A 475 -18.24 18.60 -48.79
C LEU A 475 -18.90 17.59 -49.73
N PRO A 476 -18.41 16.33 -49.84
CA PRO A 476 -19.07 15.33 -50.69
C PRO A 476 -20.55 15.14 -50.32
N GLY A 477 -20.87 14.97 -49.03
CA GLY A 477 -22.26 14.83 -48.61
C GLY A 477 -23.10 16.09 -48.77
N THR A 478 -22.53 17.30 -48.62
CA THR A 478 -23.27 18.54 -48.93
C THR A 478 -23.64 18.66 -50.40
N PHE A 479 -22.85 18.08 -51.31
CA PHE A 479 -23.18 17.99 -52.73
C PHE A 479 -23.95 16.71 -53.09
N GLY A 480 -24.53 16.00 -52.11
CA GLY A 480 -25.33 14.78 -52.34
C GLY A 480 -24.53 13.48 -52.49
N HIS A 481 -23.21 13.52 -52.40
CA HIS A 481 -22.30 12.40 -52.59
C HIS A 481 -21.75 11.85 -51.25
N GLY A 482 -22.64 11.57 -50.28
CA GLY A 482 -22.24 10.98 -49.00
C GLY A 482 -23.21 11.23 -47.85
N ARG A 483 -22.99 10.54 -46.71
CA ARG A 483 -23.83 10.66 -45.50
C ARG A 483 -23.36 11.74 -44.52
N ILE A 484 -22.12 12.22 -44.65
CA ILE A 484 -21.55 13.24 -43.77
C ILE A 484 -21.74 14.59 -44.45
N HIS A 485 -22.41 15.51 -43.76
CA HIS A 485 -22.60 16.88 -44.23
C HIS A 485 -21.75 17.85 -43.40
N VAL A 486 -21.46 19.03 -43.96
CA VAL A 486 -20.84 20.12 -43.22
C VAL A 486 -21.81 20.57 -42.13
N GLY A 487 -21.45 20.26 -40.88
CA GLY A 487 -22.27 20.57 -39.72
C GLY A 487 -21.96 21.92 -39.10
N TRP A 488 -22.82 22.34 -38.17
CA TRP A 488 -22.65 23.56 -37.38
C TRP A 488 -21.29 23.66 -36.68
N LEU A 489 -20.72 22.56 -36.19
CA LEU A 489 -19.40 22.57 -35.55
C LEU A 489 -18.30 23.02 -36.52
N THR A 490 -18.30 22.48 -37.75
CA THR A 490 -17.31 22.87 -38.76
C THR A 490 -17.45 24.35 -39.08
N LEU A 491 -18.68 24.84 -39.24
CA LEU A 491 -18.97 26.25 -39.52
C LEU A 491 -18.53 27.16 -38.37
N THR A 492 -18.87 26.82 -37.12
CA THR A 492 -18.50 27.62 -35.95
C THR A 492 -17.00 27.65 -35.71
N LEU A 493 -16.30 26.52 -35.85
CA LEU A 493 -14.85 26.48 -35.75
C LEU A 493 -14.16 27.23 -36.91
N THR A 494 -14.72 27.17 -38.13
CA THR A 494 -14.24 27.96 -39.27
C THR A 494 -14.36 29.46 -38.98
N ALA A 495 -15.54 29.90 -38.51
CA ALA A 495 -15.78 31.29 -38.14
C ALA A 495 -14.84 31.74 -37.01
N LEU A 496 -14.64 30.90 -35.98
CA LEU A 496 -13.72 31.19 -34.89
C LEU A 496 -12.28 31.38 -35.39
N ILE A 497 -11.79 30.48 -36.25
CA ILE A 497 -10.45 30.59 -36.85
C ILE A 497 -10.32 31.88 -37.66
N LEU A 498 -11.33 32.23 -38.47
CA LEU A 498 -11.33 33.47 -39.25
C LEU A 498 -11.31 34.71 -38.35
N VAL A 499 -12.11 34.75 -37.28
CA VAL A 499 -12.13 35.85 -36.31
C VAL A 499 -10.76 35.99 -35.64
N PHE A 500 -10.16 34.89 -35.21
CA PHE A 500 -8.80 34.92 -34.65
C PHE A 500 -7.79 35.42 -35.66
N LEU A 501 -7.78 34.90 -36.90
CA LEU A 501 -6.85 35.34 -37.95
C LEU A 501 -6.98 36.83 -38.29
N VAL A 502 -8.20 37.36 -38.33
CA VAL A 502 -8.46 38.79 -38.56
C VAL A 502 -7.98 39.64 -37.38
N ARG A 503 -8.25 39.20 -36.15
CA ARG A 503 -7.87 39.92 -34.92
C ARG A 503 -6.37 39.85 -34.63
N THR A 504 -5.71 38.75 -34.99
CA THR A 504 -4.26 38.57 -34.86
C THR A 504 -3.49 39.12 -36.06
N ARG A 505 -4.12 39.92 -36.95
CA ARG A 505 -3.33 40.68 -37.92
C ARG A 505 -2.29 41.45 -37.12
N PRO A 506 -0.99 41.13 -37.28
CA PRO A 506 0.03 41.84 -36.55
C PRO A 506 -0.13 43.31 -36.92
N ASP A 507 -0.10 44.19 -35.93
CA ASP A 507 0.23 45.59 -36.17
C ASP A 507 1.49 45.54 -37.02
N ARG A 508 1.34 45.76 -38.32
CA ARG A 508 2.46 46.03 -39.20
C ARG A 508 3.03 47.29 -38.60
N LYS A 509 4.05 47.16 -37.75
CA LYS A 509 4.98 48.25 -37.53
C LYS A 509 5.34 48.70 -38.95
N PRO A 510 4.97 49.93 -39.37
CA PRO A 510 5.47 50.44 -40.62
C PRO A 510 6.98 50.24 -40.53
N ALA A 511 7.55 49.62 -41.57
CA ALA A 511 8.99 49.55 -41.70
C ALA A 511 9.46 51.00 -41.66
N SER A 512 9.93 51.45 -40.51
CA SER A 512 10.58 52.74 -40.40
C SER A 512 11.89 52.56 -41.16
N ASP A 513 11.91 53.19 -42.33
CA ASP A 513 13.02 53.42 -43.24
C ASP A 513 14.40 53.20 -42.59
N ALA A 514 15.12 52.22 -43.13
CA ALA A 514 16.57 52.13 -43.10
C ALA A 514 17.10 52.36 -44.51
#